data_AF-A0A7X7YHT8-F1
#
_entry.id   AF-A0A7X7YHT8-F1
#
_cell.length_a   1.000
_cell.length_b   1.000
_cell.length_c   1.000
_cell.angle_alpha   90.00
_cell.angle_beta   90.00
_cell.angle_gamma   90.00
#
_symmetry.space_group_name_H-M   'P 1'
#
loop_
_entity.id
_entity.type
_entity.pdbx_description
1 polymer ?
#
loop_
_entity_poly.entity_id
_entity_poly.type
_entity_poly.pdbx_seq_one_letter_code
_entity_poly.pdbx_strand_id
1 'polypeptide(L)'
;MTNGLNRRDAIKGFVAVTAGTALSSAGSASAGAEVPVLLQTQTLPTGTIGSLKVSRILLGGNLLTHFTHSRDLQYVYSLAAQYNNEAKILETLAIAEANGVNTLVIHTVPWALDILQKHRKRGGKMQWIICTTAEIDNS
;
A
#
# COMPACT_ATOMS: atom_id res chain seq x y z
N MET A 1 10.86 -19.56 21.57
CA MET A 1 9.41 -19.38 21.85
C MET A 1 8.89 -18.31 20.91
N THR A 2 8.29 -18.71 19.79
CA THR A 2 7.74 -17.77 18.80
C THR A 2 6.35 -17.35 19.24
N ASN A 3 6.20 -16.16 19.82
CA ASN A 3 4.89 -15.52 20.00
C ASN A 3 4.35 -15.18 18.61
N GLY A 4 3.68 -16.14 17.99
CA GLY A 4 3.07 -15.98 16.67
C GLY A 4 1.91 -15.00 16.74
N LEU A 5 2.15 -13.76 16.32
CA LEU A 5 1.10 -12.77 16.07
C LEU A 5 0.02 -13.37 15.15
N ASN A 6 -1.13 -13.69 15.74
CA ASN A 6 -2.30 -14.21 15.03
C ASN A 6 -3.04 -13.05 14.33
N ARG A 7 -3.75 -13.34 13.23
CA ARG A 7 -4.58 -12.35 12.51
C ARG A 7 -5.54 -11.61 13.45
N ARG A 8 -6.10 -12.33 14.42
CA ARG A 8 -7.02 -11.78 15.43
C ARG A 8 -6.35 -10.76 16.36
N ASP A 9 -5.07 -10.95 16.67
CA ASP A 9 -4.36 -10.06 17.60
C ASP A 9 -3.99 -8.72 16.92
N ALA A 10 -3.68 -8.76 15.63
CA ALA A 10 -3.47 -7.54 14.83
C ALA A 10 -4.76 -6.71 14.70
N ILE A 11 -5.91 -7.35 14.46
CA ILE A 11 -7.21 -6.67 14.36
C ILE A 11 -7.59 -6.03 15.72
N LYS A 12 -7.33 -6.71 16.83
CA LYS A 12 -7.58 -6.16 18.18
C LYS A 12 -6.77 -4.89 18.46
N GLY A 13 -5.51 -4.85 18.04
CA GLY A 13 -4.67 -3.66 18.18
C GLY A 13 -5.24 -2.43 17.47
N PHE A 14 -5.90 -2.61 16.32
CA PHE A 14 -6.51 -1.52 15.57
C PHE A 14 -7.74 -0.91 16.27
N VAL A 15 -8.57 -1.73 16.93
CA VAL A 15 -9.79 -1.27 17.63
C VAL A 15 -9.46 -0.49 18.92
N ALA A 16 -8.35 -0.82 19.60
CA ALA A 16 -7.94 -0.15 20.82
C ALA A 16 -7.55 1.33 20.60
N VAL A 17 -7.14 1.71 19.39
CA VAL A 17 -6.75 3.10 19.04
C VAL A 17 -7.97 4.01 18.87
N THR A 18 -9.12 3.47 18.42
CA THR A 18 -10.35 4.25 18.22
C THR A 18 -11.17 4.50 19.48
N ALA A 19 -10.90 3.80 20.59
CA ALA A 19 -11.60 4.02 21.86
C ALA A 19 -10.89 5.01 22.81
N GLY A 20 -9.62 5.34 22.54
CA GLY A 20 -8.81 6.19 23.41
C GLY A 20 -8.88 7.70 23.13
N THR A 21 -9.47 8.13 22.02
CA THR A 21 -9.47 9.55 21.60
C THR A 21 -10.81 10.28 21.78
N ALA A 22 -11.82 9.63 22.34
CA ALA A 22 -13.18 10.18 22.41
C ALA A 22 -13.53 10.94 23.70
N LEU A 23 -12.58 11.28 24.59
CA LEU A 23 -12.93 11.98 25.85
C LEU A 23 -11.98 13.13 26.26
N SER A 24 -11.43 13.89 25.31
CA SER A 24 -10.72 15.13 25.66
C SER A 24 -10.94 16.22 24.60
N SER A 25 -12.20 16.64 24.40
CA SER A 25 -12.52 17.87 23.67
C SER A 25 -13.39 18.77 24.53
N ALA A 26 -12.76 19.40 25.53
CA ALA A 26 -13.26 20.62 26.15
C ALA A 26 -12.04 21.53 26.41
N GLY A 27 -11.89 22.59 25.62
CA GLY A 27 -11.00 23.71 25.95
C GLY A 27 -10.01 24.12 24.86
N SER A 28 -10.31 25.28 24.26
CA SER A 28 -9.39 26.25 23.68
C SER A 28 -8.74 25.94 22.32
N ALA A 29 -9.36 26.53 21.30
CA ALA A 29 -8.72 26.84 20.03
C ALA A 29 -7.57 27.83 20.23
N SER A 30 -6.35 27.40 19.88
CA SER A 30 -5.24 28.28 19.56
C SER A 30 -4.69 27.84 18.21
N ALA A 31 -4.61 28.81 17.29
CA ALA A 31 -4.14 28.65 15.93
C ALA A 31 -2.65 28.31 15.90
N GLY A 32 -2.36 27.20 15.24
CA GLY A 32 -1.01 26.65 15.07
C GLY A 32 -1.18 25.19 14.68
N ALA A 33 -1.67 24.94 13.46
CA ALA A 33 -1.73 23.59 12.92
C ALA A 33 -0.29 23.13 12.59
N GLU A 34 0.47 22.79 13.63
CA GLU A 34 1.58 21.87 13.48
C GLU A 34 0.99 20.56 12.97
N VAL A 35 1.33 20.22 11.73
CA VAL A 35 1.14 18.87 11.20
C VAL A 35 1.88 17.95 12.16
N PRO A 36 1.21 17.05 12.89
CA PRO A 36 1.93 16.16 13.79
C PRO A 36 2.85 15.32 12.90
N VAL A 37 4.16 15.55 13.07
CA VAL A 37 5.20 14.73 12.47
C VAL A 37 5.14 13.37 13.15
N LEU A 38 4.24 12.52 12.68
CA LEU A 38 4.23 11.10 13.00
C LEU A 38 5.33 10.42 12.18
N LEU A 39 6.59 10.79 12.44
CA LEU A 39 7.77 10.04 11.98
C LEU A 39 8.19 8.99 13.01
N GLN A 40 7.23 8.42 13.73
CA GLN A 40 7.42 7.02 14.08
C GLN A 40 7.21 6.27 12.77
N THR A 41 8.30 5.76 12.19
CA THR A 41 8.21 4.71 11.18
C THR A 41 7.37 3.61 11.80
N GLN A 42 6.06 3.62 11.55
CA GLN A 42 5.18 2.60 12.06
C GLN A 42 5.57 1.35 11.31
N THR A 43 6.47 0.58 11.90
CA THR A 43 6.89 -0.68 11.33
C THR A 43 5.67 -1.58 11.43
N LEU A 44 4.98 -1.75 10.30
CA LEU A 44 3.87 -2.68 10.22
C LEU A 44 4.37 -4.06 10.67
N PRO A 45 3.54 -4.84 11.39
CA PRO A 45 3.86 -6.23 11.64
C PRO A 45 4.18 -6.93 10.32
N THR A 46 5.16 -7.82 10.36
CA THR A 46 5.61 -8.59 9.20
C THR A 46 5.36 -10.08 9.41
N GLY A 47 5.14 -10.80 8.32
CA GLY A 47 5.20 -12.26 8.25
C GLY A 47 6.31 -12.70 7.30
N THR A 48 6.47 -14.00 7.14
CA THR A 48 7.44 -14.59 6.20
C THR A 48 6.73 -15.40 5.12
N ILE A 49 7.21 -15.27 3.88
CA ILE A 49 6.81 -16.10 2.73
C ILE A 49 8.11 -16.62 2.11
N GLY A 50 8.45 -17.89 2.37
CA GLY A 50 9.78 -18.41 2.04
C GLY A 50 10.87 -17.59 2.75
N SER A 51 11.79 -17.01 1.98
CA SER A 51 12.84 -16.11 2.48
C SER A 51 12.43 -14.64 2.56
N LEU A 52 11.24 -14.26 2.07
CA LEU A 52 10.78 -12.87 2.05
C LEU A 52 10.16 -12.48 3.39
N LYS A 53 10.56 -11.34 3.94
CA LYS A 53 9.90 -10.69 5.08
C LYS A 53 8.93 -9.64 4.57
N VAL A 54 7.64 -9.88 4.77
CA VAL A 54 6.53 -9.20 4.08
C VAL A 54 5.62 -8.52 5.10
N SER A 55 5.24 -7.26 4.88
CA SER A 55 4.28 -6.54 5.73
C SER A 55 2.91 -7.22 5.73
N ARG A 56 2.19 -7.17 6.85
CA ARG A 56 0.83 -7.76 6.95
C ARG A 56 -0.20 -7.05 6.07
N ILE A 57 0.12 -5.87 5.54
CA ILE A 57 -0.61 -5.17 4.48
C ILE A 57 0.24 -5.24 3.21
N LEU A 58 -0.39 -5.59 2.08
CA LEU A 58 0.23 -5.57 0.76
C LEU A 58 -0.43 -4.49 -0.08
N LEU A 59 0.35 -3.76 -0.86
CA LEU A 59 -0.20 -2.82 -1.83
C LEU A 59 -0.77 -3.59 -3.03
N GLY A 60 -1.98 -3.24 -3.48
CA GLY A 60 -2.61 -3.85 -4.64
C GLY A 60 -2.24 -3.15 -5.96
N GLY A 61 -2.22 -3.93 -7.05
CA GLY A 61 -1.79 -3.46 -8.37
C GLY A 61 -2.82 -2.68 -9.21
N ASN A 62 -4.07 -2.56 -8.77
CA ASN A 62 -5.13 -1.93 -9.59
C ASN A 62 -4.82 -0.47 -9.92
N LEU A 63 -4.20 0.27 -8.99
CA LEU A 63 -3.80 1.66 -9.20
C LEU A 63 -2.78 1.79 -10.34
N LEU A 64 -1.94 0.77 -10.53
CA LEU A 64 -0.86 0.77 -11.52
C LEU A 64 -1.29 0.18 -12.86
N THR A 65 -2.21 -0.78 -12.83
CA THR A 65 -2.63 -1.52 -14.03
C THR A 65 -3.85 -0.91 -14.70
N HIS A 66 -4.57 -0.02 -14.01
CA HIS A 66 -5.86 0.56 -14.41
C HIS A 66 -6.96 -0.47 -14.70
N PHE A 67 -6.73 -1.76 -14.44
CA PHE A 67 -7.77 -2.79 -14.49
C PHE A 67 -8.69 -2.64 -13.29
N THR A 68 -9.76 -1.87 -13.48
CA THR A 68 -10.78 -1.61 -12.45
C THR A 68 -12.05 -2.36 -12.82
N HIS A 69 -12.38 -3.41 -12.06
CA HIS A 69 -13.63 -4.15 -12.24
C HIS A 69 -14.85 -3.26 -11.99
N SER A 70 -15.38 -2.70 -13.07
CA SER A 70 -16.46 -1.69 -13.06
C SER A 70 -17.66 -2.10 -13.92
N ARG A 71 -17.72 -3.37 -14.34
CA ARG A 71 -18.72 -3.91 -15.28
C ARG A 71 -18.78 -3.03 -16.54
N ASP A 72 -19.93 -2.41 -16.79
CA ASP A 72 -20.20 -1.61 -17.99
C ASP A 72 -19.91 -0.11 -17.80
N LEU A 73 -19.39 0.29 -16.64
CA LEU A 73 -19.11 1.69 -16.31
C LEU A 73 -17.76 2.13 -16.89
N GLN A 74 -17.68 2.26 -18.22
CA GLN A 74 -16.46 2.63 -18.94
C GLN A 74 -15.79 3.91 -18.42
N TYR A 75 -16.57 4.89 -17.95
CA TYR A 75 -16.03 6.13 -17.40
C TYR A 75 -15.12 5.92 -16.18
N VAL A 76 -15.29 4.81 -15.44
CA VAL A 76 -14.47 4.47 -14.26
C VAL A 76 -13.02 4.21 -14.66
N TYR A 77 -12.77 3.63 -15.84
CA TYR A 77 -11.41 3.46 -16.36
C TYR A 77 -10.74 4.81 -16.65
N SER A 78 -11.48 5.73 -17.28
CA SER A 78 -10.99 7.09 -17.55
C SER A 78 -10.67 7.85 -16.26
N LEU A 79 -11.57 7.78 -15.27
CA LEU A 79 -11.33 8.37 -13.95
C LEU A 79 -10.11 7.73 -13.29
N ALA A 80 -10.03 6.39 -13.25
CA ALA A 80 -8.91 5.70 -12.63
C ALA A 80 -7.57 6.10 -13.26
N ALA A 81 -7.50 6.24 -14.59
CA ALA A 81 -6.29 6.68 -15.28
C ALA A 81 -5.92 8.14 -14.97
N GLN A 82 -6.90 9.04 -14.89
CA GLN A 82 -6.65 10.46 -14.61
C GLN A 82 -6.22 10.71 -13.15
N TYR A 83 -6.83 10.02 -12.19
CA TYR A 83 -6.48 10.13 -10.77
C TYR A 83 -5.17 9.39 -10.44
N ASN A 84 -4.90 8.25 -11.10
CA ASN A 84 -3.70 7.44 -10.89
C ASN A 84 -2.69 7.65 -12.02
N ASN A 85 -2.27 8.91 -12.20
CA ASN A 85 -1.16 9.24 -13.08
C ASN A 85 0.19 8.82 -12.46
N GLU A 86 1.25 8.86 -13.26
CA GLU A 86 2.60 8.46 -12.84
C GLU A 86 3.06 9.12 -11.53
N ALA A 87 2.91 10.44 -11.43
CA ALA A 87 3.37 11.18 -10.26
C ALA A 87 2.64 10.73 -8.99
N LYS A 88 1.31 10.53 -9.08
CA LYS A 88 0.49 10.06 -7.96
C LYS A 88 0.77 8.61 -7.57
N ILE A 89 1.04 7.75 -8.54
CA ILE A 89 1.43 6.36 -8.25
C ILE A 89 2.76 6.32 -7.51
N LEU A 90 3.77 7.06 -7.98
CA LEU A 90 5.09 7.12 -7.34
C LEU A 90 5.01 7.72 -5.93
N GLU A 91 4.21 8.78 -5.75
CA GLU A 91 3.90 9.35 -4.44
C GLU A 91 3.27 8.30 -3.51
N THR A 92 2.28 7.55 -4.00
CA THR A 92 1.61 6.49 -3.25
C THR A 92 2.58 5.39 -2.82
N LEU A 93 3.47 4.96 -3.72
CA LEU A 93 4.49 3.96 -3.41
C LEU A 93 5.43 4.45 -2.29
N ALA A 94 5.89 5.70 -2.38
CA ALA A 94 6.77 6.30 -1.36
C ALA A 94 6.06 6.46 -0.01
N ILE A 95 4.81 6.93 0.01
CA ILE A 95 4.02 7.05 1.24
C ILE A 95 3.77 5.68 1.86
N ALA A 96 3.43 4.67 1.06
CA ALA A 96 3.22 3.31 1.56
C ALA A 96 4.50 2.76 2.23
N GLU A 97 5.66 2.95 1.60
CA GLU A 97 6.95 2.57 2.18
C GLU A 97 7.27 3.31 3.48
N ALA A 98 7.04 4.62 3.52
CA ALA A 98 7.24 5.44 4.71
C ALA A 98 6.37 4.97 5.90
N ASN A 99 5.20 4.39 5.60
CA ASN A 99 4.27 3.82 6.58
C ASN A 99 4.48 2.31 6.81
N GLY A 100 5.61 1.75 6.39
CA GLY A 100 6.01 0.38 6.70
C GLY A 100 5.42 -0.71 5.79
N VAL A 101 4.67 -0.36 4.75
CA VAL A 101 4.30 -1.32 3.68
C VAL A 101 5.54 -1.60 2.86
N ASN A 102 5.91 -2.86 2.70
CA ASN A 102 7.15 -3.21 2.02
C ASN A 102 6.95 -4.09 0.78
N THR A 103 5.72 -4.50 0.48
CA THR A 103 5.42 -5.45 -0.60
C THR A 103 4.17 -5.04 -1.38
N LEU A 104 4.25 -5.18 -2.70
CA LEU A 104 3.20 -4.96 -3.69
C LEU A 104 2.86 -6.29 -4.39
N VAL A 105 1.58 -6.51 -4.69
CA VAL A 105 1.11 -7.61 -5.56
C VAL A 105 0.51 -7.03 -6.84
N ILE A 106 0.96 -7.49 -8.01
CA ILE A 106 0.56 -6.88 -9.28
C ILE A 106 0.59 -7.87 -10.46
N HIS A 107 -0.26 -7.61 -11.47
CA HIS A 107 -0.20 -8.27 -12.76
C HIS A 107 0.89 -7.65 -13.66
N THR A 108 1.48 -8.46 -14.54
CA THR A 108 2.45 -7.98 -15.53
C THR A 108 1.77 -7.11 -16.59
N VAL A 109 1.93 -5.79 -16.46
CA VAL A 109 1.54 -4.81 -17.47
C VAL A 109 2.77 -3.93 -17.77
N PRO A 110 3.16 -3.71 -19.04
CA PRO A 110 4.38 -2.99 -19.39
C PRO A 110 4.52 -1.62 -18.70
N TRP A 111 3.45 -0.83 -18.69
CA TRP A 111 3.40 0.47 -18.00
C TRP A 111 3.68 0.36 -16.50
N ALA A 112 3.05 -0.60 -15.83
CA ALA A 112 3.25 -0.79 -14.39
C ALA A 112 4.70 -1.16 -14.08
N LEU A 113 5.34 -2.00 -14.91
CA LEU A 113 6.75 -2.36 -14.74
C LEU A 113 7.68 -1.15 -14.90
N ASP A 114 7.43 -0.27 -15.87
CA ASP A 114 8.19 0.99 -16.04
C ASP A 114 8.08 1.89 -14.80
N ILE A 115 6.87 2.07 -14.26
CA ILE A 115 6.65 2.84 -13.02
C ILE A 115 7.42 2.23 -11.85
N LEU A 116 7.40 0.90 -11.69
CA LEU A 116 8.11 0.21 -10.61
C LEU A 116 9.63 0.36 -10.75
N GLN A 117 10.16 0.32 -11.98
CA GLN A 117 11.57 0.60 -12.25
C GLN A 117 11.93 2.05 -11.94
N LYS A 118 11.07 3.01 -12.30
CA LYS A 118 11.24 4.43 -11.94
C LYS A 118 11.26 4.63 -10.43
N HIS A 119 10.35 3.99 -9.68
CA HIS A 119 10.34 4.02 -8.22
C HIS A 119 11.65 3.47 -7.64
N ARG A 120 12.13 2.34 -8.16
CA ARG A 120 13.43 1.74 -7.76
C ARG A 120 14.60 2.70 -8.01
N LYS A 121 14.65 3.35 -9.18
CA LYS A 121 15.70 4.33 -9.53
C LYS A 121 15.68 5.56 -8.60
N ARG A 122 14.53 5.90 -8.03
CA ARG A 122 14.35 6.97 -7.03
C ARG A 122 14.70 6.54 -5.60
N GLY A 123 15.19 5.31 -5.39
CA GLY A 123 15.60 4.78 -4.09
C GLY A 123 14.55 3.94 -3.37
N GLY A 124 13.39 3.70 -3.99
CA GLY A 124 12.36 2.82 -3.45
C GLY A 124 12.84 1.38 -3.25
N LYS A 125 12.30 0.69 -2.24
CA LYS A 125 12.74 -0.65 -1.80
C LYS A 125 11.64 -1.72 -1.85
N MET A 126 10.46 -1.36 -2.35
CA MET A 126 9.25 -2.20 -2.45
C MET A 126 9.58 -3.57 -3.04
N GLN A 127 9.19 -4.64 -2.36
CA GLN A 127 9.23 -5.99 -2.89
C GLN A 127 8.05 -6.20 -3.83
N TRP A 128 8.23 -6.96 -4.92
CA TRP A 128 7.18 -7.19 -5.92
C TRP A 128 6.85 -8.68 -5.99
N ILE A 129 5.59 -9.01 -5.75
CA ILE A 129 5.01 -10.32 -6.06
C ILE A 129 4.25 -10.13 -7.37
N ILE A 130 4.77 -10.72 -8.44
CA ILE A 130 4.27 -10.50 -9.79
C ILE A 130 3.61 -11.78 -10.30
N CYS A 131 2.38 -11.67 -10.79
CA CYS A 131 1.72 -12.78 -11.46
C CYS A 131 2.41 -13.05 -12.80
N THR A 132 2.99 -14.23 -12.96
CA THR A 132 3.59 -14.67 -14.23
C THR A 132 2.51 -14.97 -15.25
N THR A 133 2.62 -14.43 -16.45
CA THR A 133 1.89 -14.93 -17.62
C THR A 133 2.74 -16.00 -18.30
N ALA A 134 2.19 -17.19 -18.48
CA ALA A 134 2.79 -18.19 -19.36
C ALA A 134 2.40 -17.87 -20.80
N GLU A 135 3.32 -18.10 -21.74
CA GLU A 135 2.93 -18.18 -23.15
C GLU A 135 2.00 -19.40 -23.31
N ILE A 136 0.92 -19.22 -24.08
CA ILE A 136 0.05 -20.34 -24.43
C ILE A 136 0.84 -21.15 -25.47
N ASP A 137 1.30 -22.34 -25.08
CA ASP A 137 1.89 -23.28 -26.00
C ASP A 137 0.84 -23.67 -27.05
N ASN A 138 1.09 -23.34 -28.32
CA ASN A 138 0.22 -23.70 -29.45
C ASN A 138 0.61 -25.09 -29.99
N SER A 139 1.03 -26.00 -29.11
CA SER A 139 1.40 -27.39 -29.43
C SER A 139 0.20 -28.20 -29.92
#